data_AF-A0A7C3K2Z7-F1
#
_entry.id   AF-A0A7C3K2Z7-F1
#
_cell.length_a   1.000
_cell.length_b   1.000
_cell.length_c   1.000
_cell.angle_alpha   90.00
_cell.angle_beta   90.00
_cell.angle_gamma   90.00
#
_symmetry.space_group_name_H-M   'P 1'
#
loop_
_entity.id
_entity.type
_entity.pdbx_description
1 polymer ?
#
loop_
_entity_poly.entity_id
_entity_poly.type
_entity_poly.pdbx_seq_one_letter_code
_entity_poly.pdbx_strand_id
1 'polypeptide(L)'
;MQKKLFVISFLFLSGVFFVPFAGGAGQEFPVSPPPITEGMFPCSSCHASMELNRKKRELKDEHSDIKLHHAETMRWCLDCHDARNRDKLRLYNGELINFTESYRLCGECHGNVYRSWKAGIHGKRTGYFGGVGKRTYLLCAHCHDPHEPKFKPIKPEPPPFRPSERKYVR
;
A
#
# COMPACT_ATOMS: atom_id res chain seq x y z
N MET A 1 56.60 -39.73 45.80
CA MET A 1 55.76 -38.52 45.96
C MET A 1 54.92 -38.33 44.71
N GLN A 2 53.61 -38.56 44.81
CA GLN A 2 52.68 -38.53 43.69
C GLN A 2 52.39 -37.09 43.25
N LYS A 3 52.61 -36.78 41.96
CA LYS A 3 52.06 -35.58 41.33
C LYS A 3 50.80 -36.00 40.56
N LYS A 4 49.64 -35.63 41.10
CA LYS A 4 48.34 -35.81 40.44
C LYS A 4 48.26 -34.87 39.24
N LEU A 5 48.17 -35.43 38.04
CA LEU A 5 47.92 -34.68 36.81
C LEU A 5 46.40 -34.56 36.66
N PHE A 6 45.85 -33.37 36.92
CA PHE A 6 44.44 -33.06 36.68
C PHE A 6 44.28 -32.69 35.20
N VAL A 7 43.78 -33.62 34.40
CA VAL A 7 43.38 -33.33 33.01
C VAL A 7 42.01 -32.65 33.07
N ILE A 8 42.00 -31.32 32.92
CA ILE A 8 40.75 -30.57 32.78
C ILE A 8 40.30 -30.73 31.32
N SER A 9 39.34 -31.63 31.10
CA SER A 9 38.61 -31.73 29.85
C SER A 9 37.68 -30.51 29.72
N PHE A 10 38.13 -29.48 28.99
CA PHE A 10 37.25 -28.42 28.53
C PHE A 10 36.42 -28.98 27.37
N LEU A 11 35.25 -29.51 27.69
CA LEU A 11 34.16 -29.68 26.73
C LEU A 11 33.73 -28.28 26.27
N PHE A 12 34.32 -27.83 25.16
CA PHE A 12 33.87 -26.66 24.42
C PHE A 12 32.49 -26.98 23.84
N LEU A 13 31.44 -26.64 24.60
CA LEU A 13 30.06 -26.64 24.14
C LEU A 13 29.86 -25.43 23.21
N SER A 14 30.52 -25.39 22.06
CA SER A 14 30.27 -24.37 21.03
C SER A 14 29.03 -24.75 20.21
N GLY A 15 27.90 -24.89 20.89
CA GLY A 15 26.59 -24.94 20.26
C GLY A 15 26.15 -23.51 19.96
N VAL A 16 26.71 -22.90 18.91
CA VAL A 16 26.13 -21.68 18.34
C VAL A 16 24.84 -22.11 17.65
N PHE A 17 23.75 -22.11 18.41
CA PHE A 17 22.40 -22.20 17.86
C PHE A 17 22.18 -20.96 17.01
N PHE A 18 22.46 -21.08 15.71
CA PHE A 18 21.94 -20.18 14.70
C PHE A 18 20.42 -20.30 14.73
N VAL A 19 19.76 -19.45 15.51
CA VAL A 19 18.33 -19.23 15.38
C VAL A 19 18.15 -18.56 14.03
N PRO A 20 17.50 -19.19 13.04
CA PRO A 20 17.20 -18.51 11.80
C PRO A 20 16.20 -17.42 12.17
N PHE A 21 16.61 -16.17 12.03
CA PHE A 21 15.68 -15.05 12.05
C PHE A 21 14.81 -15.21 10.81
N ALA A 22 13.72 -15.97 10.96
CA ALA A 22 12.65 -16.01 9.98
C ALA A 22 11.99 -14.63 10.01
N GLY A 23 12.59 -13.70 9.26
CA GLY A 23 11.96 -12.45 8.92
C GLY A 23 10.71 -12.77 8.12
N GLY A 24 9.57 -12.89 8.81
CA GLY A 24 8.28 -12.73 8.15
C GLY A 24 8.35 -11.44 7.36
N ALA A 25 7.93 -11.48 6.09
CA ALA A 25 7.88 -10.30 5.22
C ALA A 25 7.01 -9.24 5.90
N GLY A 26 7.65 -8.41 6.72
CA GLY A 26 7.01 -7.40 7.55
C GLY A 26 6.56 -6.28 6.63
N GLN A 27 5.30 -5.90 6.78
CA GLN A 27 4.71 -4.75 6.10
C GLN A 27 5.63 -3.52 6.32
N GLU A 28 6.30 -3.06 5.26
CA GLU A 28 7.38 -2.05 5.35
C GLU A 28 6.90 -0.75 6.03
N PHE A 29 5.63 -0.40 5.83
CA PHE A 29 4.98 0.74 6.45
C PHE A 29 3.71 0.33 7.22
N PRO A 30 3.47 0.90 8.41
CA PRO A 30 2.18 0.76 9.07
C PRO A 30 1.13 1.59 8.30
N VAL A 31 0.34 0.94 7.46
CA VAL A 31 -0.70 1.61 6.65
C VAL A 31 -2.10 1.39 7.21
N SER A 32 -3.02 2.28 6.86
CA SER A 32 -4.44 2.07 7.13
C SER A 32 -4.98 0.95 6.22
N PRO A 33 -6.05 0.25 6.63
CA PRO A 33 -6.73 -0.71 5.76
C PRO A 33 -7.07 -0.06 4.41
N PRO A 34 -6.95 -0.78 3.28
CA PRO A 34 -7.35 -0.26 1.99
C PRO A 34 -8.81 0.18 1.98
N PRO A 35 -9.15 1.31 1.34
CA PRO A 35 -10.53 1.83 1.29
C PRO A 35 -11.34 1.06 0.22
N ILE A 36 -11.43 -0.26 0.39
CA ILE A 36 -12.25 -1.11 -0.47
C ILE A 36 -13.69 -1.04 0.02
N THR A 37 -14.65 -1.00 -0.91
CA THR A 37 -16.07 -1.03 -0.60
C THR A 37 -16.40 -2.22 0.31
N GLU A 38 -17.16 -1.96 1.37
CA GLU A 38 -17.57 -2.98 2.33
C GLU A 38 -18.32 -4.12 1.63
N GLY A 39 -18.04 -5.37 2.02
CA GLY A 39 -18.64 -6.57 1.42
C GLY A 39 -18.08 -6.98 0.06
N MET A 40 -17.25 -6.15 -0.60
CA MET A 40 -16.68 -6.49 -1.92
C MET A 40 -15.37 -7.28 -1.86
N PHE A 41 -14.74 -7.38 -0.69
CA PHE A 41 -13.53 -8.16 -0.47
C PHE A 41 -13.82 -9.40 0.39
N PRO A 42 -13.29 -10.60 0.05
CA PRO A 42 -12.36 -10.87 -1.05
C PRO A 42 -13.03 -10.89 -2.43
N CYS A 43 -12.31 -10.40 -3.42
CA CYS A 43 -12.73 -10.35 -4.83
C CYS A 43 -12.90 -11.77 -5.42
N SER A 44 -12.15 -12.74 -4.90
CA SER A 44 -12.26 -14.16 -5.24
C SER A 44 -13.66 -14.75 -4.97
N SER A 45 -14.45 -14.15 -4.09
CA SER A 45 -15.85 -14.54 -3.82
C SER A 45 -16.69 -14.63 -5.09
N CYS A 46 -16.45 -13.73 -6.05
CA CYS A 46 -17.10 -13.77 -7.37
C CYS A 46 -16.17 -14.34 -8.44
N HIS A 47 -14.86 -14.07 -8.36
CA HIS A 47 -13.95 -14.33 -9.48
C HIS A 47 -13.28 -15.71 -9.49
N ALA A 48 -13.36 -16.50 -8.43
CA ALA A 48 -12.67 -17.80 -8.36
C ALA A 48 -13.19 -18.81 -9.40
N SER A 49 -14.47 -18.73 -9.77
CA SER A 49 -15.14 -19.64 -10.71
C SER A 49 -15.37 -19.04 -12.10
N MET A 50 -14.91 -17.82 -12.36
CA MET A 50 -15.13 -17.13 -13.63
C MET A 50 -14.01 -17.42 -14.64
N GLU A 51 -14.37 -17.43 -15.92
CA GLU A 51 -13.37 -17.50 -16.98
C GLU A 51 -12.51 -16.22 -17.03
N LEU A 52 -11.19 -16.41 -17.11
CA LEU A 52 -10.23 -15.33 -17.19
C LEU A 52 -10.24 -14.69 -18.58
N ASN A 53 -10.60 -13.41 -18.65
CA ASN A 53 -10.56 -12.63 -19.88
C ASN A 53 -9.66 -11.39 -19.75
N ARG A 54 -8.48 -11.44 -20.38
CA ARG A 54 -7.48 -10.35 -20.39
C ARG A 54 -7.71 -9.30 -21.47
N LYS A 55 -8.65 -9.51 -22.38
CA LYS A 55 -8.91 -8.57 -23.46
C LYS A 55 -9.58 -7.31 -22.89
N LYS A 56 -9.02 -6.15 -23.24
CA LYS A 56 -9.64 -4.84 -22.98
C LYS A 56 -11.01 -4.78 -23.65
N ARG A 57 -12.02 -4.36 -22.90
CA ARG A 57 -13.42 -4.32 -23.33
C ARG A 57 -14.23 -3.37 -22.46
N GLU A 58 -15.42 -3.01 -22.90
CA GLU A 58 -16.40 -2.37 -22.03
C GLU A 58 -17.01 -3.42 -21.08
N LEU A 59 -17.15 -3.07 -19.79
CA LEU A 59 -17.82 -3.91 -18.80
C LEU A 59 -19.30 -3.50 -18.73
N LYS A 60 -20.20 -4.47 -18.91
CA LYS A 60 -21.64 -4.22 -19.05
C LYS A 60 -22.47 -4.61 -17.82
N ASP A 61 -21.98 -5.58 -17.05
CA ASP A 61 -22.66 -6.09 -15.87
C ASP A 61 -21.99 -5.48 -14.62
N GLU A 62 -21.09 -6.22 -13.98
CA GLU A 62 -20.33 -5.79 -12.82
C GLU A 62 -19.22 -4.79 -13.16
N HIS A 63 -18.92 -3.90 -12.21
CA HIS A 63 -17.90 -2.85 -12.32
C HIS A 63 -18.12 -1.87 -13.49
N SER A 64 -19.36 -1.77 -14.00
CA SER A 64 -19.73 -0.89 -15.13
C SER A 64 -19.66 0.61 -14.80
N ASP A 65 -19.72 0.93 -13.51
CA ASP A 65 -19.53 2.25 -12.92
C ASP A 65 -18.05 2.70 -12.89
N ILE A 66 -17.10 1.76 -12.95
CA ILE A 66 -15.67 2.05 -12.96
C ILE A 66 -15.24 2.52 -14.35
N LYS A 67 -14.77 3.77 -14.45
CA LYS A 67 -14.16 4.33 -15.67
C LYS A 67 -12.65 4.44 -15.50
N LEU A 68 -11.90 3.72 -16.35
CA LEU A 68 -10.44 3.76 -16.34
C LEU A 68 -9.94 4.96 -17.18
N HIS A 69 -9.69 6.07 -16.51
CA HIS A 69 -9.05 7.27 -17.08
C HIS A 69 -7.59 7.41 -16.64
N HIS A 70 -6.97 6.30 -16.23
CA HIS A 70 -5.58 6.24 -15.84
C HIS A 70 -4.79 5.33 -16.80
N ALA A 71 -3.87 5.93 -17.56
CA ALA A 71 -3.06 5.23 -18.57
C ALA A 71 -3.91 4.41 -19.56
N GLU A 72 -5.09 4.92 -19.91
CA GLU A 72 -6.17 4.18 -20.61
C GLU A 72 -5.74 3.53 -21.93
N THR A 73 -4.78 4.12 -22.64
CA THR A 73 -4.26 3.59 -23.91
C THR A 73 -3.19 2.51 -23.72
N MET A 74 -2.57 2.43 -22.54
CA MET A 74 -1.41 1.58 -22.25
C MET A 74 -1.72 0.45 -21.26
N ARG A 75 -2.73 0.63 -20.40
CA ARG A 75 -3.04 -0.27 -19.29
C ARG A 75 -4.48 -0.75 -19.33
N TRP A 76 -4.67 -1.94 -18.79
CA TRP A 76 -5.95 -2.59 -18.52
C TRP A 76 -6.01 -3.06 -17.06
N CYS A 77 -7.20 -3.40 -16.57
CA CYS A 77 -7.43 -3.78 -15.16
C CYS A 77 -6.42 -4.81 -14.65
N LEU A 78 -6.12 -5.82 -15.49
CA LEU A 78 -5.25 -6.95 -15.15
C LEU A 78 -3.75 -6.66 -15.30
N ASP A 79 -3.38 -5.41 -15.60
CA ASP A 79 -1.99 -4.96 -15.51
C ASP A 79 -1.63 -4.51 -14.09
N CYS A 80 -2.63 -4.12 -13.31
CA CYS A 80 -2.50 -3.71 -11.90
C CYS A 80 -3.04 -4.78 -10.93
N HIS A 81 -4.13 -5.47 -11.31
CA HIS A 81 -4.70 -6.58 -10.56
C HIS A 81 -4.19 -7.91 -11.11
N ASP A 82 -3.98 -8.90 -10.24
CA ASP A 82 -3.64 -10.22 -10.75
C ASP A 82 -4.84 -10.89 -11.46
N ALA A 83 -4.54 -11.54 -12.59
CA ALA A 83 -5.55 -12.13 -13.45
C ALA A 83 -6.15 -13.42 -12.88
N ARG A 84 -5.42 -14.13 -12.00
CA ARG A 84 -5.84 -15.41 -11.42
C ARG A 84 -6.33 -15.26 -9.98
N ASN A 85 -5.77 -14.31 -9.25
CA ASN A 85 -6.12 -13.99 -7.87
C ASN A 85 -6.35 -12.48 -7.71
N ARG A 86 -7.59 -12.04 -7.90
CA ARG A 86 -7.97 -10.61 -7.84
C ARG A 86 -7.91 -10.03 -6.42
N ASP A 87 -7.68 -10.85 -5.40
CA ASP A 87 -7.39 -10.39 -4.04
C ASP A 87 -5.97 -9.81 -3.91
N LYS A 88 -5.16 -9.90 -4.98
CA LYS A 88 -3.79 -9.38 -5.06
C LYS A 88 -3.65 -8.37 -6.18
N LEU A 89 -2.74 -7.43 -5.93
CA LEU A 89 -2.19 -6.57 -6.98
C LEU A 89 -0.96 -7.25 -7.59
N ARG A 90 -0.66 -6.90 -8.84
CA ARG A 90 0.46 -7.44 -9.60
C ARG A 90 1.38 -6.29 -10.01
N LEU A 91 2.65 -6.38 -9.63
CA LEU A 91 3.71 -5.50 -10.09
C LEU A 91 4.12 -5.83 -11.54
N TYR A 92 4.82 -4.92 -12.20
CA TYR A 92 5.27 -5.08 -13.59
C TYR A 92 6.11 -6.35 -13.80
N ASN A 93 7.00 -6.65 -12.84
CA ASN A 93 7.84 -7.86 -12.82
C ASN A 93 7.04 -9.16 -12.58
N GLY A 94 5.74 -9.07 -12.29
CA GLY A 94 4.87 -10.21 -11.98
C GLY A 94 4.77 -10.57 -10.50
N GLU A 95 5.49 -9.89 -9.61
CA GLU A 95 5.34 -10.06 -8.16
C GLU A 95 3.92 -9.71 -7.72
N LEU A 96 3.35 -10.54 -6.83
CA LEU A 96 2.04 -10.30 -6.25
C LEU A 96 2.17 -9.65 -4.89
N ILE A 97 1.45 -8.55 -4.69
CA ILE A 97 1.46 -7.80 -3.43
C ILE A 97 0.04 -7.64 -2.89
N ASN A 98 -0.06 -7.37 -1.59
CA ASN A 98 -1.35 -7.06 -0.97
C ASN A 98 -1.81 -5.63 -1.33
N PHE A 99 -3.11 -5.35 -1.23
CA PHE A 99 -3.64 -3.99 -1.38
C PHE A 99 -3.04 -3.00 -0.36
N THR A 100 -2.63 -3.49 0.81
CA THR A 100 -1.90 -2.73 1.83
C THR A 100 -0.50 -2.28 1.37
N GLU A 101 -0.01 -2.81 0.27
CA GLU A 101 1.27 -2.45 -0.34
C GLU A 101 1.08 -1.70 -1.67
N SER A 102 -0.13 -1.25 -1.98
CA SER A 102 -0.46 -0.55 -3.24
C SER A 102 0.48 0.61 -3.58
N TYR A 103 1.11 1.25 -2.58
CA TYR A 103 2.14 2.26 -2.80
C TYR A 103 3.34 1.76 -3.63
N ARG A 104 3.68 0.46 -3.55
CA ARG A 104 4.74 -0.17 -4.35
C ARG A 104 4.37 -0.18 -5.84
N LEU A 105 3.13 -0.57 -6.14
CA LEU A 105 2.57 -0.57 -7.50
C LEU A 105 2.56 0.85 -8.09
N CYS A 106 2.02 1.81 -7.36
CA CYS A 106 1.99 3.20 -7.81
C CYS A 106 3.41 3.74 -8.07
N GLY A 107 4.38 3.33 -7.24
CA GLY A 107 5.78 3.73 -7.33
C GLY A 107 6.53 3.22 -8.55
N GLU A 108 6.03 2.21 -9.27
CA GLU A 108 6.67 1.70 -10.50
C GLU A 108 6.72 2.76 -11.60
N CYS A 109 5.72 3.66 -11.64
CA CYS A 109 5.68 4.78 -12.59
C CYS A 109 5.76 6.15 -11.90
N HIS A 110 5.18 6.31 -10.71
CA HIS A 110 5.14 7.60 -9.99
C HIS A 110 6.25 7.71 -8.93
N GLY A 111 7.50 7.46 -9.34
CA GLY A 111 8.64 7.34 -8.43
C GLY A 111 8.93 8.59 -7.59
N ASN A 112 8.72 9.80 -8.12
CA ASN A 112 8.88 11.05 -7.37
C ASN A 112 7.83 11.19 -6.26
N VAL A 113 6.56 10.93 -6.57
CA VAL A 113 5.46 10.95 -5.60
C VAL A 113 5.68 9.87 -4.54
N TYR A 114 6.08 8.66 -4.96
CA TYR A 114 6.37 7.57 -4.04
C TYR A 114 7.49 7.91 -3.06
N ARG A 115 8.60 8.49 -3.53
CA ARG A 115 9.67 8.98 -2.65
C ARG A 115 9.16 10.00 -1.62
N SER A 116 8.36 10.97 -2.06
CA SER A 116 7.75 11.97 -1.17
C SER A 116 6.76 11.35 -0.19
N TRP A 117 5.99 10.33 -0.59
CA TRP A 117 5.08 9.60 0.30
C TRP A 117 5.84 8.83 1.37
N LYS A 118 6.94 8.15 1.02
CA LYS A 118 7.80 7.46 2.01
C LYS A 118 8.41 8.42 3.04
N ALA A 119 8.83 9.60 2.59
CA ALA A 119 9.28 10.68 3.48
C ALA A 119 8.12 11.33 4.26
N GLY A 120 6.87 11.04 3.88
CA GLY A 120 5.66 11.61 4.44
C GLY A 120 5.44 13.09 4.13
N ILE A 121 6.09 13.58 3.07
CA ILE A 121 5.87 14.91 2.48
C ILE A 121 4.57 14.90 1.65
N HIS A 122 4.25 13.76 1.02
CA HIS A 122 3.03 13.56 0.26
C HIS A 122 2.09 12.55 0.94
N GLY A 123 0.79 12.73 0.78
CA GLY A 123 -0.25 11.94 1.44
C GLY A 123 -0.51 12.42 2.87
N LYS A 124 -1.11 11.55 3.68
CA LYS A 124 -1.49 11.86 5.07
C LYS A 124 -0.95 10.81 6.03
N ARG A 125 -0.33 11.29 7.12
CA ARG A 125 0.06 10.49 8.28
C ARG A 125 -0.88 10.81 9.44
N THR A 126 -1.32 9.80 10.14
CA THR A 126 -2.20 9.93 11.32
C THR A 126 -1.60 9.20 12.52
N GLY A 127 -2.13 9.50 13.70
CA GLY A 127 -1.62 8.97 14.96
C GLY A 127 -0.52 9.85 15.55
N TYR A 128 0.42 9.22 16.25
CA TYR A 128 1.38 9.93 17.09
C TYR A 128 2.59 10.44 16.29
N PHE A 129 3.06 11.64 16.62
CA PHE A 129 4.26 12.23 16.01
C PHE A 129 5.56 11.61 16.54
N GLY A 130 5.57 11.19 17.82
CA GLY A 130 6.67 10.50 18.50
C GLY A 130 6.19 9.74 19.73
N GLY A 131 7.10 9.03 20.39
CA GLY A 131 6.79 8.16 21.53
C GLY A 131 6.32 6.77 21.13
N VAL A 132 5.65 6.06 22.06
CA VAL A 132 5.20 4.66 21.87
C VAL A 132 3.87 4.52 21.11
N GLY A 133 3.26 5.63 20.72
CA GLY A 133 1.96 5.61 20.06
C GLY A 133 2.03 5.19 18.58
N LYS A 134 0.97 4.56 18.09
CA LYS A 134 0.90 4.07 16.69
C LYS A 134 0.85 5.24 15.71
N ARG A 135 1.72 5.21 14.70
CA ARG A 135 1.66 6.09 13.53
C ARG A 135 1.22 5.28 12.32
N THR A 136 0.34 5.85 11.50
CA THR A 136 -0.21 5.16 10.33
C THR A 136 -0.14 6.05 9.09
N TYR A 137 0.13 5.44 7.94
CA TYR A 137 0.12 6.10 6.64
C TYR A 137 -1.19 5.80 5.92
N LEU A 138 -1.82 6.81 5.33
CA LEU A 138 -2.86 6.57 4.35
C LEU A 138 -2.24 6.11 3.03
N LEU A 139 -2.83 5.09 2.42
CA LEU A 139 -2.49 4.65 1.07
C LEU A 139 -2.89 5.71 0.04
N CYS A 140 -2.27 5.67 -1.15
CA CYS A 140 -2.61 6.54 -2.28
C CYS A 140 -4.12 6.53 -2.57
N ALA A 141 -4.73 5.34 -2.52
CA ALA A 141 -6.14 5.09 -2.76
C ALA A 141 -7.11 5.76 -1.76
N HIS A 142 -6.62 6.23 -0.60
CA HIS A 142 -7.47 6.95 0.36
C HIS A 142 -7.80 8.38 -0.09
N CYS A 143 -6.99 8.93 -1.00
CA CYS A 143 -7.16 10.29 -1.49
C CYS A 143 -7.39 10.33 -3.00
N HIS A 144 -6.80 9.40 -3.74
CA HIS A 144 -6.92 9.28 -5.19
C HIS A 144 -7.76 8.06 -5.54
N ASP A 145 -8.67 8.19 -6.51
CA ASP A 145 -9.24 7.01 -7.18
C ASP A 145 -8.16 6.38 -8.06
N PRO A 146 -7.76 5.10 -7.87
CA PRO A 146 -6.75 4.47 -8.72
C PRO A 146 -7.11 4.43 -10.21
N HIS A 147 -8.39 4.52 -10.57
CA HIS A 147 -8.89 4.49 -11.94
C HIS A 147 -9.03 5.90 -12.54
N GLU A 148 -9.19 6.93 -11.72
CA GLU A 148 -9.20 8.35 -12.09
C GLU A 148 -8.40 9.21 -11.07
N PRO A 149 -7.05 9.08 -10.99
CA PRO A 149 -6.29 9.65 -9.87
C PRO A 149 -6.28 11.17 -9.80
N LYS A 150 -6.52 11.85 -10.91
CA LYS A 150 -6.48 13.32 -10.96
C LYS A 150 -7.70 13.89 -10.24
N PHE A 151 -7.47 14.77 -9.27
CA PHE A 151 -8.56 15.49 -8.62
C PHE A 151 -9.37 16.32 -9.62
N LYS A 152 -10.69 16.25 -9.49
CA LYS A 152 -11.61 17.10 -10.23
C LYS A 152 -11.45 18.54 -9.73
N PRO A 153 -11.34 19.54 -10.61
CA PRO A 153 -11.27 20.93 -10.20
C PRO A 153 -12.51 21.28 -9.37
N ILE A 154 -12.28 21.92 -8.22
CA ILE A 154 -13.34 22.52 -7.42
C ILE A 154 -13.36 24.02 -7.68
N LYS A 155 -14.55 24.61 -7.61
CA LYS A 155 -14.67 26.08 -7.64
C LYS A 155 -14.07 26.61 -6.34
N PRO A 156 -13.10 27.55 -6.38
CA PRO A 156 -12.57 28.14 -5.17
C PRO A 156 -13.65 28.99 -4.49
N GLU A 157 -13.63 29.00 -3.16
CA GLU A 157 -14.40 29.96 -2.36
C GLU A 157 -13.93 31.40 -2.67
N PRO A 158 -14.79 32.42 -2.47
CA PRO A 158 -14.38 33.80 -2.55
C PRO A 158 -13.15 34.09 -1.66
N PRO A 159 -12.29 35.04 -2.04
CA PRO A 159 -11.13 35.39 -1.22
C PRO A 159 -11.58 35.87 0.18
N PRO A 160 -10.76 35.64 1.22
CA PRO A 160 -11.08 36.12 2.55
C PRO A 160 -11.12 37.65 2.56
N PHE A 161 -12.00 38.22 3.40
CA PHE A 161 -12.04 39.67 3.61
C PHE A 161 -10.72 40.17 4.19
N ARG A 162 -10.30 41.37 3.78
CA ARG A 162 -9.13 42.01 4.38
C ARG A 162 -9.44 42.42 5.81
N PRO A 163 -8.45 42.43 6.73
CA PRO A 163 -8.65 42.90 8.11
C PRO A 163 -9.21 44.33 8.23
N SER A 164 -8.97 45.18 7.22
CA SER A 164 -9.48 46.55 7.10
C SER A 164 -10.93 46.65 6.63
N GLU A 165 -11.50 45.58 6.08
CA GLU A 165 -12.88 45.51 5.58
C GLU A 165 -13.87 45.10 6.68
N ARG A 166 -13.46 45.20 7.96
CA ARG A 166 -14.26 44.89 9.16
C ARG A 166 -15.50 45.79 9.26
N LYS A 167 -16.57 45.40 8.58
CA LYS A 167 -17.95 45.82 8.92
C LYS A 167 -18.84 44.70 9.43
N TYR A 168 -18.36 43.45 9.43
CA TYR A 168 -19.15 42.29 9.87
C TYR A 168 -18.27 41.24 10.56
N VAL A 169 -17.69 41.59 11.72
CA VAL A 169 -17.33 40.58 12.73
C VAL A 169 -18.47 40.62 13.73
N ARG A 170 -19.26 39.56 13.73
CA ARG A 170 -20.38 39.35 14.66
C ARG A 170 -19.86 39.13 16.07
#